data_AF-A0A855X449-F1
#
_entry.id   AF-A0A855X449-F1
#
_cell.length_a   1.000
_cell.length_b   1.000
_cell.length_c   1.000
_cell.angle_alpha   90.00
_cell.angle_beta   90.00
_cell.angle_gamma   90.00
#
_symmetry.space_group_name_H-M   'P 1'
#
loop_
_entity.id
_entity.type
_entity.pdbx_description
1 polymer ?
#
loop_
_entity_poly.entity_id
_entity_poly.type
_entity_poly.pdbx_seq_one_letter_code
_entity_poly.pdbx_strand_id
1 'polypeptide(L)'
;MVRKKKEEPRPVPADVTMLDDLISACYKQLIEKMAEDAKLGDFLKMVEMRAKMFRSESEQAEFWKMLAKVREEVLAKKATHKEAASPSKKAKSEGRGK
;
A
#
# COMPACT_ATOMS: atom_id res chain seq x y z
N MET A 1 28.66 25.54 -20.73
CA MET A 1 27.42 25.23 -19.97
C MET A 1 26.45 24.52 -20.90
N VAL A 2 26.31 23.20 -20.79
CA VAL A 2 25.35 22.42 -21.59
C VAL A 2 23.99 22.57 -20.93
N ARG A 3 23.04 23.21 -21.62
CA ARG A 3 21.66 23.37 -21.15
C ARG A 3 21.03 21.98 -21.05
N LYS A 4 20.80 21.49 -19.82
CA LYS A 4 19.97 20.30 -19.58
C LYS A 4 18.59 20.56 -20.19
N LYS A 5 18.30 19.95 -21.34
CA LYS A 5 16.94 19.87 -21.87
C LYS A 5 16.09 19.23 -20.78
N LYS A 6 15.10 19.97 -20.27
CA LYS A 6 14.00 19.42 -19.49
C LYS A 6 13.31 18.43 -20.42
N GLU A 7 13.52 17.15 -20.19
CA GLU A 7 12.76 16.10 -20.85
C GLU A 7 11.31 16.28 -20.37
N GLU A 8 10.43 16.70 -21.27
CA GLU A 8 9.00 16.80 -20.95
C GLU A 8 8.50 15.42 -20.50
N PRO A 9 7.66 15.35 -19.45
CA PRO A 9 7.13 14.08 -18.98
C PRO A 9 6.33 13.45 -20.11
N ARG A 10 6.84 12.35 -20.66
CA ARG A 10 6.10 11.55 -21.64
C ARG A 10 4.81 11.07 -20.97
N PRO A 11 3.68 11.05 -21.70
CA PRO A 11 2.44 10.50 -21.17
C PRO A 11 2.70 9.06 -20.74
N VAL A 12 2.36 8.75 -19.50
CA VAL A 12 2.50 7.41 -18.94
C VAL A 12 1.61 6.46 -19.75
N PRO A 13 2.15 5.37 -20.33
CA PRO A 13 1.36 4.40 -21.09
C PRO A 13 0.23 3.80 -20.23
N ALA A 14 -0.95 3.56 -20.83
CA ALA A 14 -2.10 2.99 -20.11
C ALA A 14 -1.77 1.64 -19.42
N ASP A 15 -0.92 0.83 -20.06
CA ASP A 15 -0.46 -0.45 -19.52
C ASP A 15 0.31 -0.29 -18.20
N VAL A 16 0.99 0.84 -18.02
CA VAL A 16 1.72 1.15 -16.79
C VAL A 16 0.77 1.54 -15.70
N THR A 17 -0.24 2.37 -16.01
CA THR A 17 -1.26 2.74 -15.03
C THR A 17 -1.99 1.50 -14.52
N MET A 18 -2.36 0.58 -15.43
CA MET A 18 -2.92 -0.71 -15.07
C MET A 18 -1.97 -1.53 -14.18
N LEU A 19 -0.68 -1.55 -14.49
CA LEU A 19 0.31 -2.26 -13.68
C LEU A 19 0.48 -1.64 -12.28
N ASP A 20 0.50 -0.32 -12.18
CA ASP A 20 0.58 0.42 -10.92
C ASP A 20 -0.66 0.15 -10.04
N ASP A 21 -1.85 0.06 -10.63
CA ASP A 21 -3.09 -0.31 -9.94
C ASP A 21 -3.06 -1.75 -9.43
N LEU A 22 -2.58 -2.69 -10.24
CA LEU A 22 -2.42 -4.10 -9.86
C LEU A 22 -1.42 -4.27 -8.71
N ILE A 23 -0.28 -3.59 -8.78
CA ILE A 23 0.74 -3.58 -7.72
C ILE A 23 0.13 -3.02 -6.43
N SER A 24 -0.60 -1.91 -6.51
CA SER A 24 -1.25 -1.28 -5.36
C SER A 24 -2.26 -2.22 -4.68
N ALA A 25 -3.12 -2.86 -5.46
CA ALA A 25 -4.13 -3.79 -4.94
C ALA A 25 -3.48 -5.02 -4.29
N CYS A 26 -2.44 -5.57 -4.93
CA CYS A 26 -1.70 -6.71 -4.40
C CYS A 26 -0.96 -6.36 -3.10
N TYR A 27 -0.34 -5.18 -3.03
CA TYR A 27 0.37 -4.72 -1.84
C TYR A 27 -0.57 -4.51 -0.64
N LYS A 28 -1.76 -3.97 -0.87
CA LYS A 28 -2.80 -3.85 0.17
C LYS A 28 -3.15 -5.22 0.77
N GLN A 29 -3.41 -6.20 -0.10
CA GLN A 29 -3.74 -7.56 0.34
C GLN A 29 -2.59 -8.22 1.09
N LEU A 30 -1.34 -8.03 0.64
CA LEU A 30 -0.15 -8.54 1.31
C LEU A 30 -0.01 -8.00 2.74
N ILE A 31 -0.17 -6.68 2.93
CA ILE A 31 -0.05 -6.05 4.24
C ILE A 31 -1.22 -6.45 5.16
N GLU A 32 -2.45 -6.52 4.62
CA GLU A 32 -3.64 -6.87 5.39
C GLU A 32 -3.58 -8.31 5.88
N LYS A 33 -3.32 -9.26 4.97
CA LYS A 33 -3.44 -10.68 5.25
C LYS A 33 -2.21 -11.29 5.89
N MET A 34 -0.99 -10.81 5.59
CA MET A 34 0.33 -11.23 6.12
C MET A 34 0.57 -12.70 6.51
N ALA A 35 -0.29 -13.64 6.10
CA ALA A 35 -0.27 -15.01 6.57
C ALA A 35 -0.95 -15.91 5.54
N GLU A 36 -0.21 -16.98 5.22
CA GLU A 36 -0.61 -18.27 4.65
C GLU A 36 -0.62 -18.44 3.11
N ASP A 37 -1.03 -17.48 2.29
CA ASP A 37 -1.12 -17.70 0.81
C ASP A 37 -0.63 -16.52 -0.05
N ALA A 38 0.28 -15.72 0.51
CA ALA A 38 0.75 -14.49 -0.10
C ALA A 38 1.50 -14.76 -1.43
N LYS A 39 0.93 -14.29 -2.55
CA LYS A 39 1.55 -14.24 -3.89
C LYS A 39 2.70 -13.23 -3.98
N LEU A 40 3.63 -13.30 -3.03
CA LEU A 40 4.79 -12.42 -2.94
C LEU A 40 5.65 -12.49 -4.21
N GLY A 41 5.77 -13.68 -4.81
CA GLY A 41 6.47 -13.87 -6.08
C GLY A 41 5.85 -13.08 -7.24
N ASP A 42 4.53 -13.14 -7.40
CA ASP A 42 3.83 -12.39 -8.45
C ASP A 42 3.94 -10.87 -8.22
N PHE A 43 3.85 -10.44 -6.95
CA PHE A 43 4.06 -9.05 -6.58
C PHE A 43 5.45 -8.55 -6.97
N LEU A 44 6.50 -9.27 -6.56
CA LEU A 44 7.89 -8.93 -6.89
C LEU A 44 8.10 -8.88 -8.41
N LYS A 45 7.48 -9.79 -9.16
CA LYS A 45 7.55 -9.81 -10.62
C LYS A 45 6.88 -8.59 -11.26
N MET A 46 5.73 -8.15 -10.74
CA MET A 46 5.07 -6.93 -11.21
C MET A 46 5.93 -5.69 -10.93
N VAL A 47 6.53 -5.59 -9.74
CA VAL A 47 7.47 -4.51 -9.38
C VAL A 47 8.68 -4.50 -10.32
N GLU A 48 9.25 -5.68 -10.61
CA GLU A 48 10.39 -5.82 -11.53
C GLU A 48 10.01 -5.42 -12.97
N MET A 49 8.83 -5.85 -13.46
CA MET A 49 8.33 -5.45 -14.78
C MET A 49 8.15 -3.93 -14.87
N ARG A 50 7.59 -3.31 -13.84
CA ARG A 50 7.41 -1.86 -13.76
C ARG A 50 8.76 -1.13 -13.79
N ALA A 51 9.75 -1.61 -13.03
CA ALA A 51 11.10 -1.06 -13.04
C ALA A 51 11.83 -1.22 -14.39
N LYS A 52 11.54 -2.30 -15.13
CA LYS A 52 12.08 -2.49 -16.50
C LYS A 52 11.47 -1.52 -17.51
N MET A 53 10.21 -1.12 -17.35
CA MET A 53 9.54 -0.16 -18.22
C MET A 53 10.04 1.28 -18.01
N PHE A 54 10.45 1.63 -16.79
CA PHE A 54 10.95 2.97 -16.47
C PHE A 54 12.35 2.97 -15.89
N ARG A 55 13.28 3.49 -16.68
CA ARG A 55 14.68 3.69 -16.28
C ARG A 55 14.95 5.06 -15.66
N SER A 56 14.00 5.99 -15.67
CA SER A 56 14.22 7.30 -15.06
C SER A 56 14.03 7.25 -13.55
N GLU A 57 14.93 7.91 -12.81
CA GLU A 57 14.84 8.01 -11.36
C GLU A 57 13.56 8.73 -10.90
N SER A 58 13.09 9.72 -11.66
CA SER A 58 11.87 10.47 -11.34
C SER A 58 10.61 9.60 -11.38
N GLU A 59 10.49 8.71 -12.37
CA GLU A 59 9.33 7.83 -12.50
C GLU A 59 9.38 6.69 -11.47
N GLN A 60 10.57 6.24 -11.06
CA GLN A 60 10.71 5.31 -9.95
C GLN A 60 10.36 5.96 -8.61
N ALA A 61 10.76 7.22 -8.39
CA ALA A 61 10.42 7.95 -7.17
C ALA A 61 8.90 8.10 -6.97
N GLU A 62 8.16 8.44 -8.02
CA GLU A 62 6.69 8.55 -7.96
C GLU A 62 6.01 7.21 -7.62
N PHE A 63 6.56 6.10 -8.12
CA PHE A 63 6.08 4.76 -7.77
C PHE A 63 6.34 4.38 -6.32
N TRP A 64 7.54 4.65 -5.81
CA TRP A 64 7.85 4.41 -4.40
C TRP A 64 6.97 5.26 -3.47
N LYS A 65 6.67 6.49 -3.87
CA LYS A 65 5.74 7.37 -3.15
C LYS A 65 4.32 6.80 -3.11
N MET A 66 3.85 6.24 -4.22
CA MET A 66 2.56 5.55 -4.28
C MET A 66 2.53 4.31 -3.37
N LEU A 67 3.56 3.47 -3.40
CA LEU A 67 3.67 2.32 -2.46
C LEU A 67 3.74 2.76 -0.99
N ALA A 68 4.47 3.83 -0.68
CA ALA A 68 4.54 4.38 0.68
C ALA A 68 3.17 4.85 1.17
N LYS A 69 2.42 5.55 0.32
CA LYS A 69 1.05 5.97 0.63
C LYS A 69 0.14 4.78 0.91
N VAL A 70 0.19 3.73 0.07
CA VAL A 70 -0.57 2.50 0.30
C VAL A 70 -0.23 1.87 1.65
N ARG A 71 1.06 1.83 2.02
CA ARG A 71 1.50 1.31 3.32
C ARG A 71 0.91 2.12 4.48
N GLU A 72 0.96 3.45 4.41
CA GLU A 72 0.40 4.32 5.45
C GLU A 72 -1.12 4.13 5.60
N GLU A 73 -1.86 4.09 4.48
CA GLU A 73 -3.30 3.89 4.49
C GLU A 73 -3.70 2.56 5.17
N VAL A 74 -2.99 1.48 4.86
CA VAL A 74 -3.30 0.16 5.43
C VAL A 74 -2.90 0.08 6.91
N LEU A 75 -1.76 0.66 7.30
CA LEU A 75 -1.34 0.68 8.70
C LEU A 75 -2.25 1.56 9.56
N ALA A 76 -2.69 2.72 9.06
CA ALA A 76 -3.64 3.58 9.76
C ALA A 76 -5.00 2.88 9.98
N LYS A 77 -5.47 2.11 8.99
CA LYS A 77 -6.66 1.24 9.13
C LYS A 77 -6.46 0.14 10.18
N LYS A 78 -5.30 -0.52 10.21
CA LYS A 78 -5.00 -1.52 11.24
C LYS A 78 -4.92 -0.92 12.66
N ALA A 79 -4.42 0.31 12.79
CA ALA A 79 -4.35 1.01 14.08
C ALA A 79 -5.75 1.35 14.61
N THR A 80 -6.62 1.89 13.77
CA THR A 80 -8.01 2.25 14.13
C THR A 80 -8.89 1.03 14.43
N HIS A 81 -8.68 -0.10 13.74
CA HIS A 81 -9.44 -1.33 13.99
C HIS A 81 -9.08 -2.04 15.31
N LYS A 82 -7.92 -1.72 15.92
CA LYS A 82 -7.53 -2.23 17.24
C LYS A 82 -8.17 -1.49 18.41
N GLU A 83 -8.55 -0.21 18.24
CA GLU A 83 -9.21 0.56 19.30
C GLU A 83 -10.72 0.31 19.40
N ALA A 84 -11.36 -0.20 18.36
CA ALA A 84 -12.79 -0.53 18.37
C ALA A 84 -13.14 -1.82 19.14
N ALA A 85 -12.14 -2.60 19.57
CA ALA A 85 -12.32 -3.81 20.39
C ALA A 85 -12.23 -3.48 21.89
N SER A 86 -12.90 -2.42 22.34
CA SER A 86 -13.11 -2.16 23.76
C SER A 86 -14.48 -2.75 24.15
N PRO A 87 -14.56 -3.85 24.92
CA PRO A 87 -15.83 -4.42 25.32
C PRO A 87 -16.51 -3.53 26.37
N SER A 88 -17.17 -2.48 25.92
CA SER A 88 -18.20 -1.82 26.71
C SER A 88 -19.46 -2.70 26.66
N LYS A 89 -19.67 -3.53 27.69
CA LYS A 89 -21.03 -3.88 28.18
C LYS A 89 -20.99 -4.59 29.55
N LYS A 90 -21.28 -3.78 30.59
CA LYS A 90 -22.15 -4.03 31.74
C LYS A 90 -22.02 -5.37 32.50
N ALA A 91 -21.50 -5.29 33.72
CA ALA A 91 -22.03 -6.08 34.84
C ALA A 91 -22.46 -5.11 35.95
N LYS A 92 -23.75 -5.13 36.18
CA LYS A 92 -24.57 -4.28 37.05
C LYS A 92 -24.29 -4.63 38.52
N SER A 93 -24.17 -3.59 39.34
CA SER A 93 -24.18 -3.62 40.80
C SER A 93 -25.53 -4.12 41.36
N GLU A 94 -25.51 -5.12 42.24
CA GLU A 94 -26.52 -5.50 43.26
C GLU A 94 -26.06 -6.85 43.84
N GLY A 95 -25.97 -7.15 45.13
CA GLY A 95 -26.44 -6.49 46.33
C GLY A 95 -25.94 -7.25 47.56
N ARG A 96 -26.09 -6.57 48.69
CA ARG A 96 -25.72 -6.94 50.06
C ARG A 96 -26.74 -7.92 50.66
N GLY A 97 -26.27 -8.96 51.33
CA GLY A 97 -27.05 -9.85 52.20
C GLY A 97 -26.35 -11.21 52.34
N LYS A 98 -26.16 -11.79 53.52
CA LYS A 98 -26.60 -11.48 54.88
C LYS A 98 -25.62 -12.17 55.84
#